data_AF-A0AA89AUN8-F1
#
_entry.id   AF-A0AA89AUN8-F1
#
_cell.length_a   1.000
_cell.length_b   1.000
_cell.length_c   1.000
_cell.angle_alpha   90.00
_cell.angle_beta   90.00
_cell.angle_gamma   90.00
#
_symmetry.space_group_name_H-M   'P 1'
#
loop_
_entity.id
_entity.type
_entity.pdbx_description
1 polymer ?
#
loop_
_entity_poly.entity_id
_entity_poly.type
_entity_poly.pdbx_seq_one_letter_code
_entity_poly.pdbx_strand_id
1 'polypeptide(L)'
;MKILRTQQPKDSHMAISLDGLFAASFVTLFSVYSILAHLFTPEADAADAEIIYAIFGMFALLSLHVFMYGCNLFMWKATGISCNLIFEFQPTTAIKYEGAFLICTCLMTTVVGAMVIHLLLLCKGFLPHYNDAIPGILFVCSLTLLICPLNILYRSTRYCFIRVMRNIVCSPFYKVLMVDVLMADQLTSQIPLLRYFESLACYFYLGSFGTHRYETCNSGKLYRELAYVISFAPYYWRAMQPEPGLHMPGSQQLSG
;
A
#
# COMPACT_ATOMS: atom_id res chain seq x y z
N MET A 1 30.06 -37.76 -6.47
CA MET A 1 28.96 -36.77 -6.53
C MET A 1 28.98 -35.95 -5.25
N LYS A 2 29.20 -34.64 -5.35
CA LYS A 2 29.23 -33.74 -4.19
C LYS A 2 27.77 -33.35 -3.89
N ILE A 3 27.22 -33.89 -2.81
CA ILE A 3 25.88 -33.56 -2.34
C ILE A 3 25.90 -32.07 -1.96
N LEU A 4 25.17 -31.25 -2.74
CA LEU A 4 24.91 -29.86 -2.42
C LEU A 4 24.10 -29.83 -1.13
N ARG A 5 24.77 -29.55 0.00
CA ARG A 5 24.13 -29.27 1.27
C ARG A 5 23.27 -28.02 1.07
N THR A 6 21.96 -28.21 0.95
CA THR A 6 20.98 -27.12 1.02
C THR A 6 21.16 -26.47 2.38
N GLN A 7 21.83 -25.31 2.41
CA GLN A 7 21.81 -24.41 3.54
C GLN A 7 20.34 -24.05 3.76
N GLN A 8 19.69 -24.71 4.72
CA GLN A 8 18.38 -24.31 5.23
C GLN A 8 18.50 -22.84 5.67
N PRO A 9 17.75 -21.91 5.07
CA PRO A 9 17.90 -20.50 5.38
C PRO A 9 17.32 -20.25 6.76
N LYS A 10 18.20 -20.04 7.75
CA LYS A 10 17.86 -19.65 9.13
C LYS A 10 16.94 -18.42 9.19
N ASP A 11 16.98 -17.57 8.15
CA ASP A 11 16.16 -16.35 8.03
C ASP A 11 14.69 -16.62 7.70
N SER A 12 14.35 -17.75 7.06
CA SER A 12 12.96 -18.08 6.65
C SER A 12 12.10 -18.52 7.84
N HIS A 13 12.67 -19.31 8.75
CA HIS A 13 11.97 -19.78 9.96
C HIS A 13 11.60 -18.63 10.90
N MET A 14 12.48 -17.63 11.03
CA MET A 14 12.21 -16.45 11.85
C MET A 14 11.09 -15.59 11.26
N ALA A 15 11.07 -15.40 9.93
CA ALA A 15 10.03 -14.64 9.25
C ALA A 15 8.65 -15.30 9.41
N ILE A 16 8.57 -16.62 9.22
CA ILE A 16 7.31 -17.39 9.39
C ILE A 16 6.83 -17.35 10.84
N SER A 17 7.73 -17.52 11.81
CA SER A 17 7.39 -17.42 13.23
C SER A 17 6.88 -16.03 13.61
N LEU A 18 7.50 -14.98 13.07
CA LEU A 18 7.13 -13.59 13.33
C LEU A 18 5.79 -13.25 12.68
N ASP A 19 5.57 -13.71 11.45
CA ASP A 19 4.30 -13.56 10.73
C ASP A 19 3.14 -14.20 11.50
N GLY A 20 3.33 -15.41 12.02
CA GLY A 20 2.35 -16.07 12.89
C GLY A 20 2.04 -15.30 14.18
N LEU A 21 3.06 -14.69 14.80
CA LEU A 21 2.87 -13.83 15.98
C LEU A 21 2.04 -12.58 15.66
N PHE A 22 2.35 -11.89 14.56
CA PHE A 22 1.61 -10.71 14.14
C PHE A 22 0.17 -11.06 13.74
N ALA A 23 -0.04 -12.17 13.04
CA ALA A 23 -1.38 -12.66 12.69
C ALA A 23 -2.22 -12.99 13.93
N ALA A 24 -1.65 -13.69 14.91
CA ALA A 24 -2.34 -13.96 16.18
C ALA A 24 -2.67 -12.66 16.93
N SER A 25 -1.70 -11.73 17.01
CA SER A 25 -1.92 -10.41 17.61
C SER A 25 -3.03 -9.62 16.92
N PHE A 26 -3.09 -9.64 15.59
CA PHE A 26 -4.16 -9.02 14.82
C PHE A 26 -5.53 -9.58 15.20
N VAL A 27 -5.69 -10.91 15.24
CA VAL A 27 -6.96 -11.56 15.60
C VAL A 27 -7.38 -11.18 17.02
N THR A 28 -6.45 -11.17 17.97
CA THR A 28 -6.74 -10.75 19.35
C THR A 28 -7.15 -9.28 19.41
N LEU A 29 -6.38 -8.37 18.80
CA LEU A 29 -6.67 -6.93 18.82
C LEU A 29 -7.99 -6.62 18.11
N PHE A 30 -8.29 -7.31 17.01
CA PHE A 30 -9.55 -7.16 16.30
C PHE A 30 -10.76 -7.62 17.14
N SER A 31 -10.59 -8.73 17.89
CA SER A 31 -11.60 -9.20 18.83
C SER A 31 -11.84 -8.19 19.95
N VAL A 32 -10.76 -7.66 20.54
CA VAL A 32 -10.83 -6.61 21.57
C VAL A 32 -11.50 -5.35 21.04
N TYR A 33 -11.12 -4.90 19.84
CA TYR A 33 -11.75 -3.75 19.18
C TYR A 33 -13.25 -3.96 18.99
N SER A 34 -13.66 -5.14 18.51
CA SER A 34 -15.07 -5.46 18.28
C SER A 34 -15.90 -5.42 19.57
N ILE A 35 -15.34 -5.94 20.68
CA ILE A 35 -15.97 -5.90 22.00
C ILE A 35 -16.11 -4.46 22.50
N LEU A 36 -15.03 -3.68 22.40
CA LEU A 36 -15.02 -2.27 22.82
C LEU A 36 -16.01 -1.43 21.98
N ALA A 37 -16.05 -1.64 20.67
CA ALA A 37 -16.94 -0.90 19.77
C ALA A 37 -18.42 -1.18 20.07
N HIS A 38 -18.76 -2.43 20.38
CA HIS A 38 -20.11 -2.79 20.79
C HIS A 38 -20.48 -2.20 22.15
N LEU A 39 -19.54 -2.13 23.09
CA LEU A 39 -19.83 -1.66 24.45
C LEU A 39 -19.91 -0.12 24.55
N PHE A 40 -19.11 0.58 23.75
CA PHE A 40 -18.86 2.00 23.95
C PHE A 40 -19.41 2.91 22.88
N THR A 41 -20.17 2.44 21.88
CA THR A 41 -20.67 3.23 20.74
C THR A 41 -21.21 4.60 21.19
N PRO A 42 -20.40 5.67 21.13
CA PRO A 42 -20.88 7.00 21.44
C PRO A 42 -21.48 7.57 20.15
N GLU A 43 -22.38 8.54 20.29
CA GLU A 43 -22.74 9.45 19.19
C GLU A 43 -21.49 10.26 18.80
N ALA A 44 -20.61 9.66 18.00
CA ALA A 44 -19.51 10.38 17.38
C ALA A 44 -20.09 11.27 16.28
N ASP A 45 -19.67 12.54 16.24
CA ASP A 45 -20.04 13.45 15.16
C ASP A 45 -19.68 12.81 13.81
N ALA A 46 -20.64 12.82 12.88
CA ALA A 46 -20.57 12.05 11.64
C ALA A 46 -19.33 12.39 10.78
N ALA A 47 -18.83 13.63 10.88
CA ALA A 47 -17.67 14.11 10.13
C ALA A 47 -16.34 13.53 10.64
N ASP A 48 -16.16 13.38 11.95
CA ASP A 48 -14.93 12.87 12.54
C ASP A 48 -14.83 11.35 12.33
N ALA A 49 -15.98 10.66 12.40
CA ALA A 49 -16.08 9.25 12.08
C ALA A 49 -15.69 8.96 10.61
N GLU A 50 -16.08 9.82 9.66
CA GLU A 50 -15.81 9.62 8.23
C GLU A 50 -14.30 9.64 7.92
N ILE A 51 -13.55 10.58 8.50
CA ILE A 51 -12.08 10.68 8.30
C ILE A 51 -11.38 9.45 8.89
N ILE A 52 -11.78 9.06 10.10
CA ILE A 52 -11.29 7.86 10.78
C ILE A 52 -11.51 6.66 9.86
N TYR A 53 -12.74 6.38 9.45
CA TYR A 53 -13.05 5.27 8.55
C TYR A 53 -12.29 5.33 7.22
N ALA A 54 -12.08 6.52 6.65
CA ALA A 54 -11.27 6.68 5.45
C ALA A 54 -9.80 6.26 5.67
N ILE A 55 -9.17 6.67 6.78
CA ILE A 55 -7.78 6.29 7.12
C ILE A 55 -7.68 4.77 7.31
N PHE A 56 -8.60 4.18 8.06
CA PHE A 56 -8.59 2.73 8.28
C PHE A 56 -8.89 1.95 7.00
N GLY A 57 -9.86 2.42 6.21
CA GLY A 57 -10.19 1.87 4.90
C GLY A 57 -8.98 1.87 3.96
N MET A 58 -8.20 2.95 3.91
CA MET A 58 -6.96 3.00 3.14
C MET A 58 -5.97 1.92 3.52
N PHE A 59 -5.62 1.86 4.80
CA PHE A 59 -4.61 0.91 5.27
C PHE A 59 -5.09 -0.53 5.18
N ALA A 60 -6.39 -0.78 5.36
CA ALA A 60 -6.99 -2.09 5.15
C ALA A 60 -6.92 -2.52 3.68
N LEU A 61 -7.29 -1.64 2.74
CA LEU A 61 -7.18 -1.90 1.30
C LEU A 61 -5.72 -2.09 0.86
N LEU A 62 -4.79 -1.28 1.41
CA LEU A 62 -3.36 -1.42 1.16
C LEU A 62 -2.85 -2.78 1.62
N SER A 63 -3.21 -3.17 2.84
CA SER A 63 -2.78 -4.45 3.41
C SER A 63 -3.40 -5.64 2.68
N LEU A 64 -4.68 -5.57 2.32
CA LEU A 64 -5.36 -6.58 1.50
C LEU A 64 -4.65 -6.77 0.16
N HIS A 65 -4.23 -5.67 -0.47
CA HIS A 65 -3.48 -5.74 -1.71
C HIS A 65 -2.13 -6.44 -1.54
N VAL A 66 -1.36 -6.07 -0.51
CA VAL A 66 -0.08 -6.73 -0.21
C VAL A 66 -0.28 -8.22 0.09
N PHE A 67 -1.37 -8.58 0.78
CA PHE A 67 -1.76 -9.97 1.02
C PHE A 67 -2.02 -10.73 -0.29
N MET A 68 -2.88 -10.20 -1.16
CA MET A 68 -3.16 -10.81 -2.47
C MET A 68 -1.90 -10.92 -3.33
N TYR A 69 -1.03 -9.91 -3.30
CA TYR A 69 0.27 -9.95 -3.96
C TYR A 69 1.17 -11.07 -3.38
N GLY A 70 1.17 -11.26 -2.05
CA GLY A 70 1.83 -12.38 -1.39
C GLY A 70 1.30 -13.75 -1.84
N CYS A 71 -0.02 -13.89 -1.96
CA CYS A 71 -0.67 -15.10 -2.51
C CYS A 71 -0.24 -15.36 -3.96
N ASN A 72 -0.17 -14.33 -4.81
CA ASN A 72 0.31 -14.46 -6.19
C ASN A 72 1.76 -14.97 -6.23
N LEU A 73 2.66 -14.39 -5.42
CA LEU A 73 4.04 -14.85 -5.29
C LEU A 73 4.15 -16.30 -4.80
N PHE A 74 3.29 -16.70 -3.85
CA PHE A 74 3.23 -18.06 -3.35
C PHE A 74 2.79 -19.05 -4.44
N MET A 75 1.72 -18.72 -5.18
CA MET A 75 1.22 -19.56 -6.27
C MET A 75 2.25 -19.71 -7.37
N TRP A 76 2.92 -18.64 -7.79
CA TRP A 76 3.98 -18.73 -8.81
C TRP A 76 5.15 -19.61 -8.37
N LYS A 77 5.53 -19.56 -7.08
CA LYS A 77 6.54 -20.47 -6.53
C LYS A 77 6.05 -21.92 -6.52
N ALA A 78 4.79 -22.16 -6.13
CA ALA A 78 4.20 -23.49 -6.10
C ALA A 78 4.13 -24.12 -7.52
N THR A 79 3.87 -23.32 -8.55
CA THR A 79 3.85 -23.74 -9.95
C THR A 79 5.25 -23.84 -10.59
N GLY A 80 6.33 -23.57 -9.84
CA GLY A 80 7.70 -23.65 -10.35
C GLY A 80 8.09 -22.52 -11.32
N ILE A 81 7.33 -21.42 -11.35
CA ILE A 81 7.59 -20.28 -12.22
C ILE A 81 8.69 -19.41 -11.60
N SER A 82 9.77 -19.18 -12.34
CA SER A 82 10.87 -18.33 -11.91
C SER A 82 10.51 -16.84 -12.00
N CYS A 83 9.92 -16.27 -10.93
CA CYS A 83 9.56 -14.85 -10.86
C CYS A 83 10.75 -13.90 -11.17
N ASN A 84 11.98 -14.29 -10.85
CA ASN A 84 13.18 -13.50 -11.20
C ASN A 84 13.38 -13.37 -12.71
N LEU A 85 13.02 -14.40 -13.48
CA LEU A 85 13.12 -14.40 -14.94
C LEU A 85 11.99 -13.59 -15.57
N ILE A 86 10.76 -13.72 -15.04
CA ILE A 86 9.57 -13.02 -15.58
C ILE A 86 9.59 -11.52 -15.32
N PHE A 87 10.06 -11.11 -14.13
CA PHE A 87 10.07 -9.70 -13.75
C PHE A 87 11.42 -9.00 -13.99
N GLU A 88 12.41 -9.69 -14.56
CA GLU A 88 13.79 -9.21 -14.72
C GLU A 88 14.39 -8.62 -13.42
N PHE A 89 13.93 -9.08 -12.26
CA PHE A 89 14.45 -8.59 -10.99
C PHE A 89 15.88 -9.06 -10.79
N GLN A 90 16.75 -8.16 -10.31
CA GLN A 90 18.00 -8.60 -9.71
C GLN A 90 17.65 -9.49 -8.49
N PRO A 91 18.22 -10.69 -8.36
CA PRO A 91 17.85 -11.67 -7.31
C PRO A 91 18.06 -11.15 -5.88
N THR A 92 18.81 -10.06 -5.71
CA THR A 92 19.06 -9.36 -4.44
C THR A 92 17.94 -8.39 -4.04
N THR A 93 17.04 -8.04 -4.96
CA THR A 93 15.99 -7.03 -4.77
C THR A 93 14.57 -7.61 -4.80
N ALA A 94 14.42 -8.86 -5.23
CA ALA A 94 13.13 -9.54 -5.33
C ALA A 94 12.54 -9.83 -3.94
N ILE A 95 11.30 -9.37 -3.73
CA ILE A 95 10.52 -9.65 -2.51
C ILE A 95 10.10 -11.11 -2.52
N LYS A 96 10.40 -11.85 -1.46
CA LYS A 96 9.87 -13.20 -1.24
C LYS A 96 8.45 -13.12 -0.68
N TYR A 97 7.61 -14.12 -0.96
CA TYR A 97 6.25 -14.20 -0.41
C TYR A 97 6.23 -14.10 1.13
N GLU A 98 7.21 -14.68 1.82
CA GLU A 98 7.38 -14.56 3.28
C GLU A 98 7.50 -13.11 3.75
N GLY A 99 8.23 -12.27 3.02
CA GLY A 99 8.37 -10.85 3.32
C GLY A 99 7.09 -10.07 3.01
N ALA A 100 6.35 -10.44 1.96
CA ALA A 100 5.08 -9.80 1.64
C ALA A 100 4.02 -10.08 2.73
N PHE A 101 3.91 -11.34 3.19
CA PHE A 101 3.00 -11.70 4.28
C PHE A 101 3.36 -10.98 5.58
N LEU A 102 4.65 -10.96 5.94
CA LEU A 102 5.11 -10.27 7.15
C LEU A 102 4.84 -8.75 7.12
N ILE A 103 5.02 -8.09 5.96
CA ILE A 103 4.70 -6.66 5.81
C ILE A 103 3.20 -6.43 5.97
N CYS A 104 2.37 -7.28 5.36
CA CYS A 104 0.91 -7.21 5.47
C CYS A 104 0.46 -7.38 6.93
N THR A 105 0.90 -8.43 7.62
CA THR A 105 0.48 -8.71 8.99
C THR A 105 0.96 -7.63 9.95
N CYS A 106 2.21 -7.17 9.82
CA CYS A 106 2.73 -6.05 10.61
C CYS A 106 1.92 -4.76 10.41
N LEU A 107 1.58 -4.43 9.16
CA LEU A 107 0.76 -3.25 8.83
C LEU A 107 -0.64 -3.36 9.42
N MET A 108 -1.33 -4.50 9.23
CA MET A 108 -2.66 -4.75 9.79
C MET A 108 -2.67 -4.67 11.32
N THR A 109 -1.72 -5.32 11.98
CA THR A 109 -1.63 -5.30 13.46
C THR A 109 -1.38 -3.88 13.97
N THR A 110 -0.53 -3.10 13.30
CA THR A 110 -0.27 -1.70 13.67
C THR A 110 -1.55 -0.85 13.54
N VAL A 111 -2.29 -1.03 12.45
CA VAL A 111 -3.53 -0.28 12.15
C VAL A 111 -4.63 -0.61 13.15
N VAL A 112 -4.88 -1.90 13.43
CA VAL A 112 -5.87 -2.31 14.43
C VAL A 112 -5.42 -1.94 15.84
N GLY A 113 -4.13 -2.02 16.14
CA GLY A 113 -3.57 -1.54 17.42
C GLY A 113 -3.82 -0.06 17.62
N ALA A 114 -3.59 0.76 16.60
CA ALA A 114 -3.92 2.19 16.62
C ALA A 114 -5.43 2.42 16.82
N MET A 115 -6.28 1.55 16.26
CA MET A 115 -7.73 1.62 16.48
C MET A 115 -8.17 1.34 17.89
N VAL A 116 -7.62 0.28 18.49
CA VAL A 116 -7.88 -0.05 19.89
C VAL A 116 -7.41 1.11 20.77
N ILE A 117 -6.22 1.66 20.53
CA ILE A 117 -5.71 2.81 21.28
C ILE A 117 -6.65 4.01 21.14
N HIS A 118 -7.03 4.38 19.91
CA HIS A 118 -7.94 5.49 19.66
C HIS A 118 -9.27 5.33 20.40
N LEU A 119 -9.88 4.14 20.33
CA LEU A 119 -11.14 3.85 21.03
C LEU A 119 -10.98 3.89 22.56
N LEU A 120 -9.87 3.38 23.10
CA LEU A 120 -9.57 3.45 24.53
C LEU A 120 -9.37 4.89 25.03
N LEU A 121 -8.76 5.78 24.22
CA LEU A 121 -8.64 7.19 24.56
C LEU A 121 -10.01 7.88 24.56
N LEU A 122 -10.87 7.55 23.59
CA LEU A 122 -12.25 8.04 23.53
C LEU A 122 -13.04 7.62 24.78
N CYS A 123 -12.94 6.35 25.20
CA CYS A 123 -13.57 5.84 26.42
C CYS A 123 -13.11 6.56 27.69
N LYS A 124 -11.86 7.05 27.73
CA LYS A 124 -11.28 7.73 28.91
C LYS A 124 -11.60 9.22 28.98
N GLY A 125 -12.31 9.78 28.00
CA GLY A 125 -12.70 11.20 27.99
C GLY A 125 -11.51 12.15 27.86
N PHE A 126 -10.42 11.73 27.22
CA PHE A 126 -9.32 12.64 26.88
C PHE A 126 -9.80 13.69 25.86
N LEU A 127 -9.31 14.93 26.00
CA LEU A 127 -9.70 16.10 25.20
C LEU A 127 -9.75 15.78 23.68
N PRO A 128 -10.81 16.21 22.95
CA PRO A 128 -11.03 15.88 21.54
C PRO A 128 -9.82 16.18 20.64
N HIS A 129 -9.09 17.25 20.96
CA HIS A 129 -7.96 17.72 20.17
C HIS A 129 -6.77 16.76 20.11
N TYR A 130 -6.60 15.87 21.09
CA TYR A 130 -5.51 14.87 21.08
C TYR A 130 -5.93 13.56 20.40
N ASN A 131 -7.22 13.26 20.29
CA ASN A 131 -7.70 12.00 19.73
C ASN A 131 -7.59 11.97 18.19
N ASP A 132 -7.86 13.08 17.51
CA ASP A 132 -7.75 13.19 16.05
C ASP A 132 -6.30 13.11 15.55
N ALA A 133 -5.33 13.35 16.44
CA ALA A 133 -3.92 13.30 16.09
C ALA A 133 -3.43 11.87 15.84
N ILE A 134 -4.08 10.83 16.38
CA ILE A 134 -3.56 9.45 16.29
C ILE A 134 -3.65 8.88 14.87
N PRO A 135 -4.81 8.87 14.19
CA PRO A 135 -4.89 8.48 12.77
C PRO A 135 -4.01 9.39 11.89
N GLY A 136 -3.94 10.66 12.30
CA GLY A 136 -3.04 11.71 11.81
C GLY A 136 -1.58 11.25 11.68
N ILE A 137 -1.01 10.98 12.85
CA ILE A 137 0.37 10.55 13.06
C ILE A 137 0.62 9.22 12.35
N LEU A 138 -0.33 8.27 12.38
CA LEU A 138 -0.18 7.00 11.69
C LEU A 138 0.03 7.20 10.17
N PHE A 139 -0.74 8.08 9.55
CA PHE A 139 -0.62 8.42 8.13
C PHE A 139 0.71 9.12 7.81
N VAL A 140 1.09 10.13 8.60
CA VAL A 140 2.36 10.85 8.37
C VAL A 140 3.57 9.95 8.59
N CYS A 141 3.53 9.11 9.63
CA CYS A 141 4.58 8.13 9.91
C CYS A 141 4.69 7.08 8.80
N SER A 142 3.57 6.58 8.25
CA SER A 142 3.62 5.61 7.16
C SER A 142 4.19 6.20 5.88
N LEU A 143 3.81 7.45 5.53
CA LEU A 143 4.36 8.16 4.38
C LEU A 143 5.85 8.47 4.56
N THR A 144 6.24 8.89 5.76
CA THR A 144 7.64 9.12 6.12
C THR A 144 8.42 7.83 6.01
N LEU A 145 7.93 6.72 6.55
CA LEU A 145 8.56 5.41 6.43
C LEU A 145 8.67 4.95 4.97
N LEU A 146 7.72 5.27 4.09
CA LEU A 146 7.81 4.93 2.67
C LEU A 146 8.99 5.65 1.98
N ILE A 147 9.16 6.95 2.27
CA ILE A 147 10.16 7.82 1.62
C ILE A 147 11.54 7.73 2.29
N CYS A 148 11.58 7.38 3.58
CA CYS A 148 12.77 7.49 4.41
C CYS A 148 13.92 6.60 3.90
N PRO A 149 15.16 7.13 3.74
CA PRO A 149 16.30 6.35 3.26
C PRO A 149 16.89 5.37 4.29
N LEU A 150 16.40 5.40 5.53
CA LEU A 150 16.89 4.55 6.62
C LEU A 150 16.67 3.06 6.33
N ASN A 151 17.58 2.20 6.79
CA ASN A 151 17.50 0.73 6.68
C ASN A 151 16.43 0.10 7.61
N ILE A 152 15.33 0.80 7.89
CA ILE A 152 14.22 0.33 8.71
C ILE A 152 13.18 -0.28 7.78
N LEU A 153 12.66 -1.48 8.04
CA LEU A 153 11.61 -2.15 7.24
C LEU A 153 11.92 -2.24 5.73
N TYR A 154 12.59 -3.32 5.31
CA TYR A 154 12.77 -3.73 3.89
C TYR A 154 13.10 -2.59 2.91
N ARG A 155 14.27 -1.97 3.07
CA ARG A 155 14.73 -0.84 2.22
C ARG A 155 14.65 -1.13 0.72
N SER A 156 15.11 -2.30 0.29
CA SER A 156 15.16 -2.68 -1.13
C SER A 156 13.77 -2.66 -1.78
N THR A 157 12.77 -3.18 -1.05
CA THR A 157 11.35 -3.19 -1.45
C THR A 157 10.79 -1.79 -1.67
N ARG A 158 11.06 -0.85 -0.76
CA ARG A 158 10.56 0.53 -0.85
C ARG A 158 11.13 1.27 -2.07
N TYR A 159 12.44 1.19 -2.27
CA TYR A 159 13.08 1.80 -3.44
C TYR A 159 12.63 1.16 -4.75
N CYS A 160 12.41 -0.16 -4.77
CA CYS A 160 11.85 -0.85 -5.91
C CYS A 160 10.44 -0.33 -6.23
N PHE A 161 9.57 -0.21 -5.21
CA PHE A 161 8.22 0.32 -5.37
C PHE A 161 8.24 1.76 -5.92
N ILE A 162 9.03 2.66 -5.32
CA ILE A 162 9.15 4.06 -5.79
C ILE A 162 9.66 4.11 -7.23
N ARG A 163 10.63 3.28 -7.59
CA ARG A 163 11.16 3.19 -8.95
C ARG A 163 10.08 2.75 -9.94
N VAL A 164 9.31 1.71 -9.62
CA VAL A 164 8.23 1.19 -10.47
C VAL A 164 7.11 2.23 -10.62
N MET A 165 6.68 2.86 -9.52
CA MET A 165 5.67 3.94 -9.57
C MET A 165 6.11 5.09 -10.49
N ARG A 166 7.37 5.53 -10.37
CA ARG A 166 7.94 6.54 -11.27
C ARG A 166 7.95 6.06 -12.73
N ASN A 167 8.33 4.81 -12.97
CA ASN A 167 8.35 4.24 -14.32
C ASN A 167 6.94 4.17 -14.93
N ILE A 168 5.90 3.85 -14.16
CA ILE A 168 4.50 3.85 -14.61
C ILE A 168 4.04 5.27 -14.98
N VAL A 169 4.31 6.25 -14.12
CA VAL A 169 3.95 7.66 -14.39
C VAL A 169 4.67 8.18 -15.63
N CYS A 170 5.94 7.81 -15.80
CA CYS A 170 6.75 8.18 -16.97
C CYS A 170 6.68 7.15 -18.11
N SER A 171 5.71 6.22 -18.09
CA SER A 171 5.53 5.18 -19.11
C SER A 171 5.62 5.67 -20.56
N PRO A 172 5.08 6.85 -20.95
CA PRO A 172 5.18 7.31 -22.34
C PRO A 172 6.62 7.63 -22.80
N PHE A 173 7.60 7.73 -21.89
CA PHE A 173 8.95 8.19 -22.20
C PHE A 173 10.05 7.13 -22.02
N TYR A 174 9.74 5.93 -21.52
CA TYR A 174 10.74 4.91 -21.19
C TYR A 174 10.34 3.51 -21.66
N LYS A 175 11.35 2.63 -21.82
CA LYS A 175 11.12 1.20 -22.05
C LYS A 175 10.44 0.61 -20.81
N VAL A 176 9.22 0.12 -21.00
CA VAL A 176 8.41 -0.49 -19.95
C VAL A 176 8.81 -1.95 -19.77
N LEU A 177 9.03 -2.39 -18.53
CA LEU A 177 9.27 -3.79 -18.20
C LEU A 177 7.95 -4.49 -17.87
N MET A 178 7.94 -5.82 -17.94
CA MET A 178 6.76 -6.64 -17.57
C MET A 178 6.25 -6.34 -16.14
N VAL A 179 7.17 -6.03 -15.21
CA VAL A 179 6.83 -5.63 -13.84
C VAL A 179 6.04 -4.31 -13.79
N ASP A 180 6.38 -3.34 -14.65
CA ASP A 180 5.70 -2.04 -14.70
C ASP A 180 4.29 -2.21 -15.27
N VAL A 181 4.09 -3.12 -16.23
CA VAL A 181 2.76 -3.47 -16.77
C VAL A 181 1.91 -4.18 -15.72
N LEU A 182 2.47 -5.18 -15.04
CA LEU A 182 1.75 -5.88 -13.98
C LEU A 182 1.38 -4.94 -12.83
N MET A 183 2.30 -4.06 -12.41
CA MET A 183 2.04 -3.12 -11.34
C MET A 183 1.03 -2.03 -11.75
N ALA A 184 1.04 -1.60 -13.01
CA ALA A 184 0.00 -0.70 -13.52
C ALA A 184 -1.39 -1.37 -13.50
N ASP A 185 -1.48 -2.65 -13.87
CA ASP A 185 -2.71 -3.44 -13.75
C ASP A 185 -3.19 -3.52 -12.29
N GLN A 186 -2.27 -3.78 -11.35
CA GLN A 186 -2.56 -3.73 -9.93
C GLN A 186 -3.11 -2.36 -9.47
N LEU A 187 -2.55 -1.25 -9.96
CA LEU A 187 -3.04 0.10 -9.62
C LEU A 187 -4.48 0.36 -10.10
N THR A 188 -4.91 -0.24 -11.22
CA THR A 188 -6.31 -0.11 -11.69
C THR A 188 -7.31 -0.71 -10.70
N SER A 189 -6.92 -1.76 -9.97
CA SER A 189 -7.75 -2.34 -8.92
C SER A 189 -7.77 -1.53 -7.62
N GLN A 190 -6.87 -0.55 -7.47
CA GLN A 190 -6.67 0.25 -6.25
C GLN A 190 -7.21 1.68 -6.35
N ILE A 191 -8.10 1.97 -7.28
CA ILE A 191 -8.72 3.31 -7.41
C ILE A 191 -9.36 3.79 -6.09
N PRO A 192 -10.09 2.97 -5.32
CA PRO A 192 -10.64 3.41 -4.03
C PRO A 192 -9.56 3.87 -3.04
N LEU A 193 -8.41 3.20 -3.02
CA LEU A 193 -7.28 3.57 -2.17
C LEU A 193 -6.68 4.91 -2.60
N LEU A 194 -6.52 5.14 -3.91
CA LEU A 194 -6.05 6.42 -4.43
C LEU A 194 -7.01 7.58 -4.10
N ARG A 195 -8.31 7.32 -4.12
CA ARG A 195 -9.34 8.31 -3.78
C ARG A 195 -9.33 8.67 -2.31
N TYR A 196 -9.21 7.70 -1.41
CA TYR A 196 -9.04 8.00 0.01
C TYR A 196 -7.72 8.75 0.28
N PHE A 197 -6.66 8.44 -0.47
CA PHE A 197 -5.36 9.11 -0.31
C PHE A 197 -5.47 10.59 -0.66
N GLU A 198 -6.19 10.91 -1.74
CA GLU A 198 -6.50 12.27 -2.13
C GLU A 198 -7.30 13.02 -1.05
N SER A 199 -8.39 12.42 -0.54
CA SER A 199 -9.20 13.01 0.53
C SER A 199 -8.36 13.33 1.76
N LEU A 200 -7.46 12.40 2.13
CA LEU A 200 -6.60 12.56 3.30
C LEU A 200 -5.51 13.59 3.06
N ALA A 201 -4.86 13.59 1.90
CA ALA A 201 -3.87 14.61 1.56
C ALA A 201 -4.47 16.01 1.64
N CYS A 202 -5.70 16.19 1.12
CA CYS A 202 -6.44 17.43 1.20
C CYS A 202 -6.83 17.81 2.65
N TYR A 203 -7.28 16.84 3.46
CA TYR A 203 -7.56 17.05 4.89
C TYR A 203 -6.33 17.52 5.66
N PHE A 204 -5.18 16.87 5.51
CA PHE A 204 -3.94 17.30 6.18
C PHE A 204 -3.42 18.64 5.66
N TYR A 205 -3.54 18.89 4.36
CA TYR A 205 -3.13 20.15 3.77
C TYR A 205 -3.96 21.31 4.36
N LEU A 206 -5.29 21.17 4.45
CA LEU A 206 -6.17 22.15 5.09
C LEU A 206 -5.93 22.25 6.62
N GLY A 207 -5.65 21.13 7.28
CA GLY A 207 -5.27 21.10 8.69
C GLY A 207 -3.99 21.89 8.97
N SER A 208 -3.02 21.88 8.05
CA SER A 208 -1.79 22.67 8.16
C SER A 208 -2.02 24.18 8.13
N PHE A 209 -3.14 24.65 7.56
CA PHE A 209 -3.54 26.06 7.55
C PHE A 209 -4.51 26.42 8.69
N GLY A 210 -4.77 25.50 9.62
CA GLY A 210 -5.66 25.71 10.77
C GLY A 210 -7.15 25.67 10.42
N THR A 211 -7.51 25.24 9.21
CA THR A 211 -8.91 25.08 8.76
C THR A 211 -9.32 23.60 8.81
N HIS A 212 -9.89 23.15 9.93
CA HIS A 212 -10.31 21.75 10.15
C HIS A 212 -11.71 21.45 9.59
N ARG A 213 -11.93 21.54 8.27
CA ARG A 213 -13.24 21.23 7.68
C ARG A 213 -13.15 20.23 6.52
N TYR A 214 -13.39 18.95 6.82
CA TYR A 214 -13.42 17.87 5.83
C TYR A 214 -14.48 18.10 4.72
N GLU A 215 -15.64 18.67 5.06
CA GLU A 215 -16.68 19.02 4.07
C GLU A 215 -16.19 20.00 2.98
N THR A 216 -15.21 20.84 3.31
CA THR A 216 -14.60 21.76 2.33
C THR A 216 -13.77 21.01 1.31
N CYS A 217 -13.16 19.90 1.70
CA CYS A 217 -12.43 19.04 0.78
C CYS A 217 -13.36 18.36 -0.23
N ASN A 218 -14.53 17.89 0.21
CA ASN A 218 -15.44 17.12 -0.66
C ASN A 218 -16.30 18.00 -1.60
N SER A 219 -16.46 19.29 -1.29
CA SER A 219 -17.36 20.21 -2.03
C SER A 219 -16.65 21.08 -3.09
N GLY A 220 -15.33 21.15 -3.08
CA GLY A 220 -14.56 21.98 -4.00
C GLY A 220 -14.61 21.48 -5.45
N LYS A 221 -14.83 22.39 -6.42
CA LYS A 221 -14.76 22.07 -7.85
C LYS A 221 -13.40 21.46 -8.23
N LEU A 222 -12.31 22.01 -7.68
CA LEU A 222 -10.94 21.51 -7.91
C LEU A 222 -10.77 20.06 -7.44
N TYR A 223 -11.30 19.72 -6.25
CA TYR A 223 -11.24 18.36 -5.73
C TYR A 223 -12.03 17.38 -6.61
N ARG A 224 -13.19 17.78 -7.11
CA ARG A 224 -13.97 16.94 -8.04
C ARG A 224 -13.24 16.68 -9.36
N GLU A 225 -12.55 17.69 -9.91
CA GLU A 225 -11.73 17.49 -11.11
C GLU A 225 -10.51 16.59 -10.83
N LEU A 226 -9.82 16.79 -9.70
CA LEU A 226 -8.69 15.94 -9.28
C LEU A 226 -9.14 14.49 -9.06
N ALA A 227 -10.31 14.28 -8.46
CA ALA A 227 -10.95 12.98 -8.29
C ALA A 227 -11.11 12.21 -9.60
N TYR A 228 -11.56 12.90 -10.65
CA TYR A 228 -11.71 12.31 -11.98
C TYR A 228 -10.34 11.98 -12.59
N VAL A 229 -9.38 12.89 -12.48
CA VAL A 229 -8.02 12.67 -12.98
C VAL A 229 -7.36 11.48 -12.30
N ILE A 230 -7.44 11.38 -10.96
CA ILE A 230 -6.84 10.29 -10.18
C ILE A 230 -7.52 8.95 -10.47
N SER A 231 -8.84 8.95 -10.68
CA SER A 231 -9.57 7.72 -11.04
C SER A 231 -9.23 7.26 -12.46
N PHE A 232 -8.98 8.19 -13.38
CA PHE A 232 -8.67 7.89 -14.78
C PHE A 232 -7.18 7.56 -15.00
N ALA A 233 -6.28 8.11 -14.20
CA ALA A 233 -4.83 7.99 -14.38
C ALA A 233 -4.32 6.54 -14.46
N PRO A 234 -4.75 5.58 -13.60
CA PRO A 234 -4.33 4.18 -13.71
C PRO A 234 -4.66 3.55 -15.08
N TYR A 235 -5.86 3.83 -15.60
CA TYR A 235 -6.28 3.34 -16.92
C TYR A 235 -5.49 3.99 -18.04
N TYR A 236 -5.24 5.30 -17.93
CA TYR A 236 -4.42 6.03 -18.90
C TYR A 236 -2.99 5.50 -18.96
N TRP A 237 -2.33 5.30 -17.81
CA TRP A 237 -0.99 4.74 -17.77
C TRP A 237 -0.94 3.33 -18.35
N ARG A 238 -1.95 2.49 -18.06
CA ARG A 238 -2.05 1.14 -18.63
C ARG A 238 -2.20 1.15 -20.15
N ALA A 239 -2.93 2.12 -20.70
CA ALA A 239 -3.12 2.27 -22.14
C ALA A 239 -1.87 2.83 -22.85
N MET A 240 -1.08 3.65 -22.17
CA MET A 240 0.13 4.28 -22.72
C MET A 240 1.37 3.39 -22.67
N GLN A 241 1.30 2.22 -22.04
CA GLN A 241 2.40 1.25 -22.05
C GLN A 241 2.52 0.63 -23.45
N PRO A 242 3.66 0.83 -24.17
CA PRO A 242 3.83 0.23 -25.50
C PRO A 242 3.79 -1.29 -25.38
N GLU A 243 3.02 -1.95 -26.24
CA GLU A 243 2.94 -3.42 -26.25
C GLU A 243 4.35 -4.02 -26.40
N PRO A 244 4.73 -4.98 -25.55
CA PRO A 244 5.98 -5.72 -25.71
C PRO A 244 5.82 -6.66 -26.92
N GLY A 245 5.90 -6.10 -28.13
CA GLY A 245 5.70 -6.87 -29.37
C GLY A 245 5.57 -6.06 -30.65
N LEU A 246 5.19 -4.78 -30.61
CA LEU A 246 5.10 -3.99 -31.85
C LEU A 246 6.47 -3.38 -32.22
N HIS A 247 7.39 -4.24 -32.63
CA HIS A 247 8.35 -3.84 -33.64
C HIS A 247 7.53 -3.41 -34.85
N MET A 248 7.46 -2.11 -35.15
CA MET A 248 7.02 -1.64 -36.46
C MET A 248 8.06 -2.13 -37.49
N PRO A 249 7.72 -3.05 -38.41
CA PRO A 249 8.58 -3.32 -39.55
C PRO A 249 8.27 -2.24 -40.59
N GLY A 250 9.05 -1.17 -40.64
CA GLY A 250 8.80 -0.16 -41.66
C GLY A 250 9.50 1.16 -41.46
N SER A 251 10.81 1.18 -41.72
CA SER A 251 11.49 2.31 -42.40
C SER A 251 12.99 2.06 -42.45
N GLN A 252 13.44 1.21 -43.38
CA GLN A 252 14.71 1.37 -44.10
C GLN A 252 14.87 0.27 -45.18
N GLN A 253 14.05 0.39 -46.23
CA GLN A 253 14.48 0.05 -47.59
C GLN A 253 14.15 1.27 -48.44
N LEU A 254 15.13 2.15 -48.68
CA LEU A 254 15.23 2.97 -49.90
C LEU A 254 16.53 3.80 -49.89
N SER A 255 17.59 3.20 -50.43
CA SER A 255 18.68 3.79 -51.24
C SER A 255 19.50 2.59 -51.70
N GLY A 256 19.56 2.26 -52.99
CA GLY A 256 19.86 3.17 -54.07
C GLY A 256 21.36 3.21 -54.20
#